data_AF-A0A7J7IZ80-F1
#
_entry.id   AF-A0A7J7IZ80-F1
#
_cell.length_a   1.000
_cell.length_b   1.000
_cell.length_c   1.000
_cell.angle_alpha   90.00
_cell.angle_beta   90.00
_cell.angle_gamma   90.00
#
_symmetry.space_group_name_H-M   'P 1'
#
loop_
_entity.id
_entity.type
_entity.pdbx_description
1 polymer ?
#
loop_
_entity_poly.entity_id
_entity_poly.type
_entity_poly.pdbx_seq_one_letter_code
_entity_poly.pdbx_strand_id
1 'polypeptide(L)'
;MDRSSDIMDILEISGVESKKSELMNSDGTKKVKKPKKYDIKKPEGMHRELWGLLWTDNMDAPPVIATESTQGYKALKAKLGSSKVRPWSWTPFQNPARKDGAIFYHWRRIADEGKDYPFAAFNKAAEVMMYTDAEYQLHLSGDGWSRSETDHLMDLAKRFDMRYIVMHDRWNTDKFAKRSVEDIKDRYYNIANTLLKVC
;
A
#
# COMPACT_ATOMS: atom_id res chain seq x y z
N MET A 1 13.96 39.08 -6.82
CA MET A 1 13.09 38.73 -5.67
C MET A 1 13.58 37.41 -5.13
N ASP A 2 14.43 37.51 -4.12
CA ASP A 2 15.34 36.49 -3.61
C ASP A 2 14.78 35.89 -2.31
N ARG A 3 14.15 34.71 -2.39
CA ARG A 3 13.54 34.00 -1.25
C ARG A 3 14.54 33.57 -0.17
N SER A 4 15.85 33.67 -0.43
CA SER A 4 16.87 33.28 0.54
C SER A 4 16.96 34.29 1.69
N SER A 5 16.55 35.55 1.43
CA SER A 5 16.57 36.63 2.43
C SER A 5 15.48 36.46 3.50
N ASP A 6 14.27 36.06 3.10
CA ASP A 6 13.12 35.90 4.01
C ASP A 6 13.35 34.81 5.08
N ILE A 7 14.10 33.75 4.75
CA ILE A 7 14.36 32.64 5.70
C ILE A 7 15.36 33.07 6.78
N MET A 8 16.32 33.93 6.45
CA MET A 8 17.31 34.45 7.41
C MET A 8 16.66 35.40 8.41
N ASP A 9 15.72 36.24 7.97
CA ASP A 9 14.99 37.19 8.81
C ASP A 9 14.02 36.49 9.78
N ILE A 10 13.37 35.40 9.36
CA ILE A 10 12.43 34.65 10.21
C ILE A 10 13.12 33.95 11.39
N LEU A 11 14.41 33.63 11.27
CA LEU A 11 15.16 32.87 12.29
C LEU A 11 15.98 33.74 13.24
N GLU A 12 15.96 35.07 13.10
CA GLU A 12 16.75 36.02 13.91
C GLU A 12 18.24 35.65 14.05
N ILE A 13 18.81 34.92 13.07
CA ILE A 13 20.23 34.58 13.06
C ILE A 13 20.99 35.78 12.48
N SER A 14 21.27 36.76 13.34
CA SER A 14 22.18 37.86 13.01
C SER A 14 23.57 37.32 12.69
N GLY A 15 24.16 37.81 11.60
CA GLY A 15 25.34 37.25 10.95
C GLY A 15 26.56 37.05 11.84
N VAL A 16 27.14 35.86 11.70
CA VAL A 16 28.55 35.61 12.01
C VAL A 16 29.26 35.38 10.68
N GLU A 17 29.91 36.43 10.19
CA GLU A 17 30.84 36.36 9.06
C GLU A 17 31.97 35.38 9.39
N SER A 18 31.89 34.15 8.86
CA SER A 18 33.01 33.21 8.86
C SER A 18 33.69 33.26 7.50
N LYS A 19 34.88 33.87 7.49
CA LYS A 19 35.78 34.03 6.34
C LYS A 19 35.97 32.72 5.59
N LYS A 20 35.44 32.66 4.36
CA LYS A 20 35.70 31.59 3.39
C LYS A 20 36.94 31.98 2.58
N SER A 21 38.13 31.67 3.10
CA SER A 21 39.36 31.68 2.32
C SER A 21 40.42 30.82 2.99
N GLU A 22 40.33 29.50 2.83
CA GLU A 22 41.47 28.58 2.76
C GLU A 22 40.92 27.17 2.55
N LEU A 23 41.66 26.35 1.80
CA LEU A 23 41.39 24.97 1.36
C LEU A 23 41.06 24.85 -0.13
N MET A 24 42.02 25.24 -0.96
CA MET A 24 42.33 24.48 -2.17
C MET A 24 43.64 23.72 -1.98
N ASN A 25 43.59 22.44 -2.37
CA ASN A 25 44.69 21.57 -2.78
C ASN A 25 45.67 21.06 -1.72
N SER A 26 45.56 19.75 -1.42
CA SER A 26 46.67 18.85 -1.74
C SER A 26 46.20 17.39 -1.71
N ASP A 27 46.31 16.77 -2.89
CA ASP A 27 46.30 15.34 -3.13
C ASP A 27 47.34 14.63 -2.24
N GLY A 28 46.98 13.49 -1.64
CA GLY A 28 47.87 12.82 -0.69
C GLY A 28 47.16 11.79 0.18
N THR A 29 47.07 10.56 -0.32
CA THR A 29 46.62 9.37 0.42
C THR A 29 47.49 9.09 1.65
N LYS A 30 47.08 9.57 2.82
CA LYS A 30 47.68 9.16 4.11
C LYS A 30 46.78 8.14 4.81
N LYS A 31 47.25 6.88 4.82
CA LYS A 31 46.67 5.79 5.63
C LYS A 31 46.74 6.15 7.12
N VAL A 32 45.59 6.36 7.74
CA VAL A 32 45.48 6.58 9.20
C VAL A 32 45.80 5.26 9.92
N LYS A 33 46.91 5.24 10.67
CA LYS A 33 47.27 4.13 11.56
C LYS A 33 46.33 4.15 12.77
N LYS A 34 45.69 3.01 13.09
CA LYS A 34 44.85 2.85 14.29
C LYS A 34 45.72 2.88 15.55
N PRO A 35 45.34 3.60 16.63
CA PRO A 35 46.12 3.61 17.86
C PRO A 35 46.05 2.24 18.58
N LYS A 36 47.16 1.85 19.21
CA LYS A 36 47.29 0.60 19.98
C LYS A 36 46.38 0.66 21.22
N LYS A 37 45.59 -0.39 21.46
CA LYS A 37 44.77 -0.55 22.66
C LYS A 37 45.69 -0.77 23.87
N TYR A 38 45.61 0.12 24.86
CA TYR A 38 46.16 -0.11 26.20
C TYR A 38 45.03 -0.69 27.04
N ASP A 39 45.21 -1.91 27.56
CA ASP A 39 44.25 -2.53 28.48
C ASP A 39 44.35 -1.84 29.86
N ILE A 40 43.54 -0.81 30.04
CA ILE A 40 43.42 -0.11 31.32
C ILE A 40 42.58 -0.98 32.27
N LYS A 41 43.23 -1.53 33.30
CA LYS A 41 42.56 -2.30 34.34
C LYS A 41 41.73 -1.38 35.24
N LYS A 42 40.57 -1.89 35.67
CA LYS A 42 39.62 -1.19 36.54
C LYS A 42 40.33 -0.66 37.82
N PRO A 43 40.22 0.64 38.14
CA PRO A 43 40.74 1.19 39.40
C PRO A 43 40.03 0.62 40.63
N GLU A 44 40.77 0.39 41.70
CA GLU A 44 40.23 -0.13 42.97
C GLU A 44 39.34 0.93 43.64
N GLY A 45 38.14 0.57 44.08
CA GLY A 45 37.13 1.48 44.66
C GLY A 45 36.06 2.02 43.70
N MET A 46 36.21 1.85 42.38
CA MET A 46 35.15 2.19 41.41
C MET A 46 34.07 1.09 41.39
N HIS A 47 32.79 1.45 41.51
CA HIS A 47 31.70 0.48 41.35
C HIS A 47 31.68 -0.08 39.91
N ARG A 48 31.39 -1.38 39.75
CA ARG A 48 31.46 -2.08 38.45
C ARG A 48 30.62 -1.38 37.38
N GLU A 49 29.44 -0.89 37.75
CA GLU A 49 28.48 -0.25 36.86
C GLU A 49 28.94 1.14 36.42
N LEU A 50 29.54 1.92 37.33
CA LEU A 50 30.13 3.22 36.99
C LEU A 50 31.34 3.07 36.08
N TRP A 51 32.18 2.07 36.32
CA TRP A 51 33.30 1.76 35.41
C TRP A 51 32.79 1.35 34.02
N GLY A 52 31.71 0.57 33.97
CA GLY A 52 31.09 0.14 32.72
C GLY A 52 30.57 1.31 31.89
N LEU A 53 29.88 2.24 32.55
CA LEU A 53 29.33 3.43 31.90
C LEU A 53 30.43 4.40 31.39
N LEU A 54 31.48 4.61 32.18
CA LEU A 54 32.56 5.54 31.84
C LEU A 54 33.49 5.02 30.74
N TRP A 55 33.78 3.71 30.74
CA TRP A 55 34.84 3.15 29.90
C TRP A 55 34.37 2.08 28.92
N THR A 56 33.55 1.12 29.35
CA THR A 56 33.17 -0.01 28.47
C THR A 56 32.10 0.40 27.46
N ASP A 57 31.10 1.20 27.84
CA ASP A 57 29.99 1.55 26.93
C ASP A 57 30.43 2.40 25.73
N ASN A 58 31.53 3.15 25.86
CA ASN A 58 32.16 3.90 24.77
C ASN A 58 33.16 3.08 23.94
N MET A 59 33.56 1.89 24.41
CA MET A 59 34.58 1.03 23.77
C MET A 59 34.03 -0.31 23.30
N ASP A 60 32.84 -0.72 23.76
CA ASP A 60 32.24 -1.99 23.40
C ASP A 60 31.58 -1.87 22.03
N ALA A 61 31.92 -2.81 21.15
CA ALA A 61 31.28 -2.87 19.85
C ALA A 61 29.83 -3.29 20.07
N PRO A 62 28.87 -2.65 19.39
CA PRO A 62 27.46 -2.97 19.60
C PRO A 62 27.17 -4.45 19.39
N PRO A 63 26.18 -5.00 20.12
CA PRO A 63 25.90 -6.42 20.14
C PRO A 63 25.65 -6.94 18.73
N VAL A 64 26.36 -8.03 18.40
CA VAL A 64 26.31 -8.74 17.12
C VAL A 64 25.02 -9.56 17.05
N ILE A 65 23.87 -8.89 17.04
CA ILE A 65 22.65 -9.51 16.56
C ILE A 65 22.58 -9.13 15.09
N ALA A 66 22.67 -10.11 14.20
CA ALA A 66 22.57 -9.90 12.77
C ALA A 66 21.14 -9.48 12.42
N THR A 67 20.86 -8.18 12.50
CA THR A 67 19.69 -7.61 11.84
C THR A 67 19.94 -7.70 10.33
N GLU A 68 19.06 -8.38 9.59
CA GLU A 68 19.11 -8.50 8.11
C GLU A 68 19.04 -7.15 7.37
N SER A 69 18.84 -6.06 8.11
CA SER A 69 19.09 -4.70 7.64
C SER A 69 20.59 -4.41 7.67
N THR A 70 21.19 -4.20 6.51
CA THR A 70 22.58 -3.74 6.31
C THR A 70 22.88 -2.34 6.88
N GLN A 71 21.96 -1.78 7.67
CA GLN A 71 22.06 -0.48 8.33
C GLN A 71 21.90 -0.70 9.83
N GLY A 72 22.98 -0.51 10.58
CA GLY A 72 23.00 -0.64 12.04
C GLY A 72 22.06 0.33 12.75
N TYR A 73 21.77 0.04 14.02
CA TYR A 73 20.80 0.73 14.90
C TYR A 73 21.06 2.23 15.14
N LYS A 74 22.23 2.76 14.78
CA LYS A 74 22.42 4.20 14.58
C LYS A 74 22.11 4.51 13.13
N ALA A 75 20.81 4.61 12.82
CA ALA A 75 20.39 5.23 11.56
C ALA A 75 21.09 6.59 11.50
N LEU A 76 22.04 6.75 10.56
CA LEU A 76 22.56 8.07 10.22
C LEU A 76 21.32 8.94 10.03
N LYS A 77 21.25 10.04 10.78
CA LYS A 77 20.17 11.04 10.71
C LYS A 77 19.70 11.11 9.27
N ALA A 78 18.40 10.87 9.05
CA ALA A 78 17.79 10.81 7.73
C ALA A 78 18.49 11.84 6.84
N LYS A 79 19.16 11.37 5.77
CA LYS A 79 19.86 12.27 4.85
C LYS A 79 18.79 13.12 4.16
N LEU A 80 18.37 14.17 4.84
CA LEU A 80 17.53 15.26 4.36
C LEU A 80 18.38 16.16 3.45
N GLY A 81 19.17 15.55 2.58
CA GLY A 81 19.79 16.24 1.46
C GLY A 81 18.70 16.56 0.44
N SER A 82 18.92 17.61 -0.34
CA SER A 82 18.08 18.11 -1.43
C SER A 82 17.91 17.07 -2.56
N SER A 83 17.32 15.91 -2.26
CA SER A 83 16.90 14.96 -3.27
C SER A 83 15.90 15.69 -4.16
N LYS A 84 16.20 15.75 -5.46
CA LYS A 84 15.32 16.38 -6.45
C LYS A 84 13.93 15.77 -6.27
N VAL A 85 12.96 16.61 -5.90
CA VAL A 85 11.57 16.18 -5.70
C VAL A 85 11.12 15.50 -6.98
N ARG A 86 10.59 14.27 -6.84
CA ARG A 86 10.10 13.51 -7.99
C ARG A 86 8.93 14.29 -8.59
N PRO A 87 9.02 14.71 -9.86
CA PRO A 87 7.97 15.51 -10.46
C PRO A 87 6.74 14.64 -10.73
N TRP A 88 5.56 15.24 -10.52
CA TRP A 88 4.26 14.65 -10.78
C TRP A 88 3.56 15.44 -11.87
N SER A 89 2.84 14.75 -12.75
CA SER A 89 2.01 15.35 -13.79
C SER A 89 0.57 14.86 -13.65
N TRP A 90 -0.37 15.74 -13.96
CA TRP A 90 -1.78 15.41 -14.08
C TRP A 90 -2.01 14.79 -15.46
N THR A 91 -2.11 13.46 -15.52
CA THR A 91 -2.18 12.72 -16.78
C THR A 91 -3.56 12.13 -17.01
N PRO A 92 -4.10 12.23 -18.24
CA PRO A 92 -5.28 11.45 -18.62
C PRO A 92 -4.92 9.97 -18.64
N PHE A 93 -5.84 9.12 -18.20
CA PHE A 93 -5.72 7.67 -18.30
C PHE A 93 -7.07 7.06 -18.66
N GLN A 94 -7.02 5.97 -19.41
CA GLN A 94 -8.16 5.12 -19.67
C GLN A 94 -8.08 3.91 -18.75
N ASN A 95 -9.20 3.53 -18.13
CA ASN A 95 -9.27 2.30 -17.36
C ASN A 95 -9.68 1.14 -18.29
N PRO A 96 -8.77 0.22 -18.66
CA PRO A 96 -9.13 -0.89 -19.57
C PRO A 96 -10.13 -1.86 -18.95
N ALA A 97 -10.35 -1.80 -17.63
CA ALA A 97 -11.41 -2.54 -16.96
C ALA A 97 -12.84 -2.05 -17.34
N ARG A 98 -12.98 -0.83 -17.89
CA ARG A 98 -14.28 -0.28 -18.31
C ARG A 98 -14.46 -0.40 -19.81
N LYS A 99 -15.70 -0.69 -20.24
CA LYS A 99 -16.09 -0.81 -21.66
C LYS A 99 -16.58 0.49 -22.29
N ASP A 100 -16.69 1.57 -21.51
CA ASP A 100 -17.29 2.85 -21.92
C ASP A 100 -16.27 3.86 -22.49
N GLY A 101 -14.98 3.52 -22.49
CA GLY A 101 -13.93 4.41 -23.01
C GLY A 101 -13.74 5.70 -22.20
N ALA A 102 -14.26 5.77 -20.97
CA ALA A 102 -14.18 6.97 -20.16
C ALA A 102 -12.73 7.34 -19.81
N ILE A 103 -12.38 8.60 -20.05
CA ILE A 103 -11.05 9.16 -19.73
C ILE A 103 -11.12 9.80 -18.35
N PHE A 104 -10.27 9.33 -17.45
CA PHE A 104 -10.10 9.88 -16.11
C PHE A 104 -8.75 10.56 -16.00
N TYR A 105 -8.54 11.31 -14.92
CA TYR A 105 -7.27 11.94 -14.64
C TYR A 105 -6.79 11.59 -13.24
N HIS A 106 -5.48 11.43 -13.10
CA HIS A 106 -4.84 11.27 -11.80
C HIS A 106 -3.39 11.76 -11.85
N TRP A 107 -2.85 12.03 -10.67
CA TRP A 107 -1.44 12.36 -10.50
C TRP A 107 -0.59 11.11 -10.75
N ARG A 108 0.26 11.17 -11.78
CA ARG A 108 1.31 10.17 -12.02
C ARG A 108 2.68 10.79 -11.87
N ARG A 109 3.65 9.94 -11.56
CA ARG A 109 5.07 10.32 -11.65
C ARG A 109 5.43 10.39 -13.13
N ILE A 110 6.20 11.40 -13.52
CA ILE A 110 6.66 11.54 -14.92
C ILE A 110 7.47 10.30 -15.36
N ALA A 111 8.19 9.65 -14.43
CA ALA A 111 8.94 8.42 -14.71
C ALA A 111 8.06 7.19 -15.01
N ASP A 112 6.76 7.23 -14.70
CA ASP A 112 5.81 6.13 -14.92
C ASP A 112 4.88 6.40 -16.13
N GLU A 113 5.25 7.37 -16.98
CA GLU A 113 4.57 7.67 -18.24
C GLU A 113 4.62 6.44 -19.17
N GLY A 114 3.46 6.05 -19.72
CA GLY A 114 3.33 4.89 -20.62
C GLY A 114 2.99 3.55 -19.96
N LYS A 115 2.91 3.47 -18.61
CA LYS A 115 2.40 2.25 -17.95
C LYS A 115 0.89 2.17 -17.99
N ASP A 116 0.33 0.99 -18.23
CA ASP A 116 -1.10 0.75 -18.09
C ASP A 116 -1.58 1.01 -16.67
N TYR A 117 -2.86 1.35 -16.52
CA TYR A 117 -3.45 1.65 -15.22
C TYR A 117 -3.29 0.45 -14.27
N PRO A 118 -2.47 0.53 -13.20
CA PRO A 118 -2.08 -0.64 -12.43
C PRO A 118 -3.25 -1.34 -11.75
N PHE A 119 -4.31 -0.58 -11.43
CA PHE A 119 -5.47 -1.13 -10.74
C PHE A 119 -6.40 -1.92 -11.66
N ALA A 120 -6.24 -1.83 -12.98
CA ALA A 120 -7.07 -2.57 -13.92
C ALA A 120 -6.89 -4.09 -13.78
N ALA A 121 -5.70 -4.55 -13.40
CA ALA A 121 -5.41 -5.96 -13.16
C ALA A 121 -6.24 -6.57 -12.02
N PHE A 122 -6.79 -5.75 -11.12
CA PHE A 122 -7.61 -6.22 -9.99
C PHE A 122 -9.09 -6.27 -10.31
N ASN A 123 -9.52 -5.89 -11.51
CA ASN A 123 -10.92 -5.99 -11.91
C ASN A 123 -11.29 -7.45 -12.20
N LYS A 124 -11.64 -8.21 -11.15
CA LYS A 124 -12.17 -9.56 -11.26
C LYS A 124 -13.69 -9.48 -11.35
N ALA A 125 -14.24 -9.71 -12.54
CA ALA A 125 -15.68 -9.85 -12.73
C ALA A 125 -16.12 -11.24 -12.24
N ALA A 126 -17.26 -11.29 -11.56
CA ALA A 126 -17.80 -12.56 -11.08
C ALA A 126 -18.57 -13.23 -12.24
N GLU A 127 -18.23 -14.48 -12.56
CA GLU A 127 -18.97 -15.24 -13.57
C GLU A 127 -20.26 -15.78 -12.95
N VAL A 128 -21.39 -15.31 -13.46
CA VAL A 128 -22.71 -15.75 -13.03
C VAL A 128 -23.19 -16.83 -13.99
N MET A 129 -23.48 -18.02 -13.46
CA MET A 129 -24.06 -19.13 -14.22
C MET A 129 -25.44 -18.70 -14.74
N MET A 130 -25.70 -18.88 -16.02
CA MET A 130 -27.01 -18.61 -16.62
C MET A 130 -27.70 -19.94 -16.91
N TYR A 131 -28.97 -20.08 -16.53
CA TYR A 131 -29.77 -21.23 -16.93
C TYR A 131 -30.58 -20.94 -18.20
N THR A 132 -30.92 -22.01 -18.89
CA THR A 132 -31.87 -22.05 -20.00
C THR A 132 -33.28 -22.39 -19.52
N ASP A 133 -34.27 -22.09 -20.35
CA ASP A 133 -35.68 -22.40 -20.10
C ASP A 133 -35.91 -23.90 -19.82
N ALA A 134 -35.18 -24.77 -20.53
CA ALA A 134 -35.27 -26.22 -20.36
C ALA A 134 -34.72 -26.68 -19.00
N GLU A 135 -33.55 -26.15 -18.59
CA GLU A 135 -32.95 -26.45 -17.29
C GLU A 135 -33.83 -25.96 -16.14
N TYR A 136 -34.48 -24.79 -16.32
CA TYR A 136 -35.41 -24.27 -15.33
C TYR A 136 -36.60 -25.21 -15.11
N GLN A 137 -37.23 -25.65 -16.19
CA GLN A 137 -38.40 -26.52 -16.13
C GLN A 137 -38.08 -27.92 -15.59
N LEU A 138 -36.88 -28.43 -15.86
CA LEU A 138 -36.49 -29.78 -15.47
C LEU A 138 -35.97 -29.86 -14.02
N HIS A 139 -35.25 -28.84 -13.56
CA HIS A 139 -34.49 -28.93 -12.30
C HIS A 139 -34.77 -27.81 -11.29
N LEU A 140 -35.35 -26.67 -11.70
CA LEU A 140 -35.47 -25.49 -10.84
C LEU A 140 -36.91 -25.15 -10.43
N SER A 141 -37.91 -25.91 -10.91
CA SER A 141 -39.31 -25.75 -10.54
C SER A 141 -39.63 -26.36 -9.17
N GLY A 142 -40.28 -25.61 -8.28
CA GLY A 142 -40.95 -26.19 -7.09
C GLY A 142 -40.50 -25.69 -5.71
N ASP A 143 -39.61 -24.70 -5.63
CA ASP A 143 -38.95 -24.33 -4.36
C ASP A 143 -39.66 -23.20 -3.58
N GLY A 144 -40.94 -22.94 -3.85
CA GLY A 144 -41.63 -21.75 -3.33
C GLY A 144 -41.14 -20.42 -3.94
N TRP A 145 -40.35 -20.51 -5.01
CA TRP A 145 -39.87 -19.40 -5.83
C TRP A 145 -40.57 -19.43 -7.19
N SER A 146 -41.08 -18.28 -7.63
CA SER A 146 -41.62 -18.16 -8.99
C SER A 146 -40.49 -18.05 -10.02
N ARG A 147 -40.79 -18.36 -11.29
CA ARG A 147 -39.84 -18.16 -12.39
C ARG A 147 -39.42 -16.70 -12.51
N SER A 148 -40.39 -15.79 -12.48
CA SER A 148 -40.14 -14.34 -12.52
C SER A 148 -39.27 -13.84 -11.37
N GLU A 149 -39.44 -14.41 -10.17
CA GLU A 149 -38.63 -14.07 -9.00
C GLU A 149 -37.20 -14.61 -9.14
N THR A 150 -37.05 -15.82 -9.69
CA THR A 150 -35.75 -16.43 -9.97
C THR A 150 -35.01 -15.68 -11.08
N ASP A 151 -35.69 -15.30 -12.16
CA ASP A 151 -35.13 -14.51 -13.25
C ASP A 151 -34.66 -13.14 -12.74
N HIS A 152 -35.45 -12.51 -11.85
CA HIS A 152 -35.06 -11.26 -11.21
C HIS A 152 -33.82 -11.40 -10.33
N LEU A 153 -33.74 -12.49 -9.55
CA LEU A 153 -32.56 -12.80 -8.74
C LEU A 153 -31.30 -12.96 -9.60
N MET A 154 -31.37 -13.71 -10.70
CA MET A 154 -30.23 -13.93 -11.59
C MET A 154 -29.81 -12.64 -12.33
N ASP A 155 -30.78 -11.82 -12.74
CA ASP A 155 -30.51 -10.52 -13.35
C ASP A 155 -29.85 -9.54 -12.36
N LEU A 156 -30.26 -9.55 -11.09
CA LEU A 156 -29.58 -8.81 -10.03
C LEU A 156 -28.16 -9.36 -9.78
N ALA A 157 -27.99 -10.68 -9.76
CA ALA A 157 -26.69 -11.31 -9.58
C ALA A 157 -25.70 -10.90 -10.68
N LYS A 158 -26.16 -10.86 -11.94
CA LYS A 158 -25.37 -10.43 -13.10
C LYS A 158 -25.03 -8.94 -13.09
N ARG A 159 -25.96 -8.08 -12.66
CA ARG A 159 -25.74 -6.62 -12.62
C ARG A 159 -24.85 -6.16 -11.47
N PHE A 160 -24.86 -6.89 -10.35
CA PHE A 160 -24.18 -6.48 -9.12
C PHE A 160 -23.05 -7.44 -8.69
N ASP A 161 -22.56 -8.31 -9.57
CA ASP A 161 -21.45 -9.24 -9.31
C ASP A 161 -21.66 -10.07 -8.03
N MET A 162 -22.86 -10.63 -7.83
CA MET A 162 -23.25 -11.42 -6.64
C MET A 162 -23.08 -10.69 -5.28
N ARG A 163 -23.07 -9.36 -5.25
CA ARG A 163 -23.06 -8.60 -4.00
C ARG A 163 -24.44 -8.67 -3.34
N TYR A 164 -24.69 -9.74 -2.59
CA TYR A 164 -26.00 -10.04 -1.98
C TYR A 164 -26.60 -8.89 -1.16
N ILE A 165 -25.77 -8.08 -0.48
CA ILE A 165 -26.26 -6.91 0.26
C ILE A 165 -26.89 -5.87 -0.67
N VAL A 166 -26.27 -5.62 -1.82
CA VAL A 166 -26.79 -4.69 -2.85
C VAL A 166 -27.99 -5.30 -3.55
N MET A 167 -27.96 -6.61 -3.82
CA MET A 167 -29.09 -7.30 -4.43
C MET A 167 -30.34 -7.26 -3.55
N HIS A 168 -30.18 -7.46 -2.23
CA HIS A 168 -31.26 -7.36 -1.26
C HIS A 168 -31.78 -5.92 -1.12
N ASP A 169 -30.91 -4.91 -1.13
CA ASP A 169 -31.31 -3.49 -1.16
C ASP A 169 -32.15 -3.14 -2.40
N ARG A 170 -31.79 -3.70 -3.56
CA ARG A 170 -32.48 -3.47 -4.84
C ARG A 170 -33.59 -4.48 -5.13
N TRP A 171 -33.97 -5.28 -4.15
CA TRP A 171 -35.03 -6.27 -4.30
C TRP A 171 -36.38 -5.61 -4.50
N ASN A 172 -37.15 -6.05 -5.50
CA ASN A 172 -38.48 -5.51 -5.73
C ASN A 172 -39.51 -6.11 -4.76
N THR A 173 -39.67 -5.48 -3.60
CA THR A 173 -40.63 -5.87 -2.56
C THR A 173 -42.09 -5.61 -2.93
N ASP A 174 -42.36 -4.82 -3.97
CA ASP A 174 -43.72 -4.54 -4.42
C ASP A 174 -44.29 -5.70 -5.27
N LYS A 175 -43.41 -6.35 -6.05
CA LYS A 175 -43.76 -7.46 -6.94
C LYS A 175 -43.56 -8.83 -6.32
N PHE A 176 -42.61 -8.95 -5.39
CA PHE A 176 -42.20 -10.23 -4.81
C PHE A 176 -42.27 -10.21 -3.30
N ALA A 177 -42.33 -11.39 -2.69
CA ALA A 177 -42.26 -11.52 -1.24
C ALA A 177 -40.97 -10.89 -0.71
N LYS A 178 -41.03 -10.34 0.50
CA LYS A 178 -39.84 -9.89 1.21
C LYS A 178 -39.01 -11.12 1.60
N ARG A 179 -37.80 -11.21 1.07
CA ARG A 179 -36.85 -12.30 1.32
C ARG A 179 -35.69 -11.78 2.17
N SER A 180 -35.14 -12.64 3.02
CA SER A 180 -33.89 -12.34 3.72
C SER A 180 -32.69 -12.44 2.78
N VAL A 181 -31.54 -11.95 3.21
CA VAL A 181 -30.28 -12.10 2.47
C VAL A 181 -29.91 -13.57 2.35
N GLU A 182 -30.23 -14.35 3.38
CA GLU A 182 -30.01 -15.79 3.47
C GLU A 182 -30.85 -16.55 2.44
N ASP A 183 -32.14 -16.21 2.30
CA ASP A 183 -33.02 -16.84 1.32
C ASP A 183 -32.54 -16.61 -0.12
N ILE A 184 -32.08 -15.39 -0.42
CA ILE A 184 -31.52 -15.00 -1.73
C ILE A 184 -30.24 -15.80 -2.02
N LYS A 185 -29.36 -15.95 -1.02
CA LYS A 185 -28.14 -16.76 -1.14
C LYS A 185 -28.47 -18.23 -1.34
N ASP A 186 -29.34 -18.79 -0.51
CA ASP A 186 -29.70 -20.21 -0.54
C ASP A 186 -30.26 -20.57 -1.92
N ARG A 187 -31.20 -19.76 -2.43
CA ARG A 187 -31.74 -19.95 -3.77
C ARG A 187 -30.68 -19.88 -4.86
N TYR A 188 -29.79 -18.89 -4.82
CA TYR A 188 -28.72 -18.76 -5.82
C TYR A 188 -27.76 -19.95 -5.80
N TYR A 189 -27.32 -20.38 -4.62
CA TYR A 189 -26.41 -21.52 -4.49
C TYR A 189 -27.09 -22.85 -4.85
N ASN A 190 -28.37 -23.02 -4.55
CA ASN A 190 -29.13 -24.20 -4.99
C ASN A 190 -29.19 -24.29 -6.52
N ILE A 191 -29.47 -23.16 -7.19
CA ILE A 191 -29.43 -23.09 -8.66
C ILE A 191 -28.03 -23.39 -9.17
N ALA A 192 -27.01 -22.70 -8.64
CA ALA A 192 -25.62 -22.87 -9.09
C ALA A 192 -25.14 -24.33 -8.91
N ASN A 193 -25.41 -24.95 -7.76
CA ASN A 193 -25.07 -26.36 -7.49
C ASN A 193 -25.83 -27.32 -8.40
N THR A 194 -27.05 -26.99 -8.78
CA THR A 194 -27.85 -27.82 -9.68
C THR A 194 -27.31 -27.73 -11.10
N LEU A 195 -27.02 -26.52 -11.58
CA LEU A 195 -26.40 -26.32 -12.90
C LEU A 195 -25.01 -26.95 -12.98
N LEU A 196 -24.20 -26.84 -11.93
CA LEU A 196 -22.89 -27.50 -11.84
C LEU A 196 -22.94 -29.04 -11.87
N LYS A 197 -24.09 -29.64 -11.56
CA LYS A 197 -24.28 -31.10 -11.64
C LYS A 197 -24.82 -31.56 -12.99
N VAL A 198 -25.46 -30.66 -13.73
CA VAL A 198 -26.12 -30.93 -15.00
C VAL A 198 -25.20 -30.63 -16.19
N CYS A 199 -24.31 -29.65 -16.04
CA CYS A 199 -23.18 -29.38 -16.95
C CYS A 199 -22.00 -30.34 -16.70
#